data_AF-A0A385FW00-F1
#
_entry.id   AF-A0A385FW00-F1
#
_cell.length_a   1.000
_cell.length_b   1.000
_cell.length_c   1.000
_cell.angle_alpha   90.00
_cell.angle_beta   90.00
_cell.angle_gamma   90.00
#
_symmetry.space_group_name_H-M   'P 1'
#
loop_
_entity.id
_entity.type
_entity.pdbx_description
1 polymer ?
#
loop_
_entity_poly.entity_id
_entity_poly.type
_entity_poly.pdbx_seq_one_letter_code
_entity_poly.pdbx_strand_id
1 'polypeptide(L)' 'MSIHEEIQRVIAAPDTSHWLRDALIAASLRDPVDAANDAEVLSDLMSRRCAQLLGGGEG' A
#
# COMPACT_ATOMS: atom_id res chain seq x y z
N MET A 1 -7.69 -2.32 -20.39
CA MET A 1 -8.14 -2.45 -19.00
C MET A 1 -7.81 -1.14 -18.31
N SER A 2 -8.75 -0.56 -17.59
CA SER A 2 -8.56 0.68 -16.84
C SER A 2 -7.89 0.39 -15.50
N ILE A 3 -7.10 1.34 -14.99
CA ILE A 3 -6.51 1.28 -13.65
C ILE A 3 -7.57 1.03 -12.57
N HIS A 4 -8.79 1.55 -12.76
CA HIS A 4 -9.90 1.28 -11.85
C HIS A 4 -10.27 -0.21 -11.80
N GLU A 5 -10.31 -0.87 -12.96
CA GLU A 5 -10.58 -2.31 -13.02
C GLU A 5 -9.46 -3.12 -12.35
N GLU A 6 -8.22 -2.65 -12.43
CA GLU A 6 -7.06 -3.32 -11.81
C GLU A 6 -7.15 -3.22 -10.28
N ILE A 7 -7.45 -2.03 -9.76
CA ILE A 7 -7.69 -1.82 -8.32
C ILE A 7 -8.83 -2.70 -7.82
N GLN A 8 -9.94 -2.78 -8.56
CA GLN A 8 -11.07 -3.64 -8.17
C GLN A 8 -10.70 -5.12 -8.16
N ARG A 9 -9.86 -5.59 -9.09
CA ARG A 9 -9.36 -6.98 -9.05
C ARG A 9 -8.51 -7.25 -7.82
N VAL A 10 -7.62 -6.33 -7.44
CA VAL A 10 -6.80 -6.49 -6.23
C VAL A 10 -7.68 -6.50 -4.98
N ILE A 11 -8.68 -5.62 -4.90
CA ILE A 11 -9.63 -5.58 -3.76
C ILE A 11 -10.44 -6.88 -3.65
N ALA A 12 -10.89 -7.44 -4.79
CA ALA A 12 -11.73 -8.64 -4.83
C ALA A 12 -10.94 -9.95 -4.68
N ALA A 13 -9.61 -9.93 -4.85
CA ALA A 13 -8.79 -11.13 -4.80
C ALA A 13 -8.68 -11.67 -3.36
N PRO A 14 -8.97 -12.97 -3.13
CA PRO A 14 -9.02 -13.55 -1.78
C PRO A 14 -7.64 -13.72 -1.13
N ASP A 15 -6.58 -13.71 -1.93
CA ASP A 15 -5.18 -13.78 -1.51
C ASP A 15 -4.58 -12.40 -1.20
N THR A 16 -5.28 -11.30 -1.54
CA THR A 16 -4.87 -9.96 -1.14
C THR A 16 -4.94 -9.79 0.37
N SER A 17 -3.84 -9.32 0.95
CA SER A 17 -3.78 -9.03 2.38
C SER A 17 -4.85 -8.02 2.79
N HIS A 18 -5.42 -8.21 3.99
CA HIS A 18 -6.48 -7.33 4.49
C HIS A 18 -6.02 -5.86 4.52
N TRP A 19 -4.76 -5.64 4.90
CA TRP A 19 -4.16 -4.32 4.93
C TRP A 19 -4.12 -3.64 3.55
N LEU A 20 -3.67 -4.35 2.51
CA LEU A 20 -3.58 -3.75 1.17
C LEU A 20 -4.97 -3.48 0.57
N ARG A 21 -5.92 -4.40 0.80
CA ARG A 21 -7.31 -4.22 0.36
C ARG A 21 -7.94 -2.99 1.02
N ASP A 22 -7.82 -2.87 2.34
CA ASP A 22 -8.41 -1.76 3.09
C ASP A 22 -7.75 -0.43 2.71
N ALA A 23 -6.44 -0.42 2.46
CA ALA A 23 -5.72 0.76 1.96
C ALA A 23 -6.22 1.21 0.57
N LEU A 24 -6.45 0.27 -0.35
CA LEU A 24 -6.98 0.59 -1.69
C LEU A 24 -8.43 1.09 -1.64
N ILE A 25 -9.27 0.51 -0.77
CA ILE A 25 -10.64 1.00 -0.54
C ILE A 25 -10.61 2.42 0.01
N ALA A 26 -9.79 2.69 1.03
CA ALA A 26 -9.67 4.02 1.62
C ALA A 26 -9.10 5.06 0.63
N ALA A 27 -8.09 4.68 -0.15
CA ALA A 27 -7.51 5.54 -1.18
C ALA A 27 -8.52 5.90 -2.29
N SER A 28 -9.41 4.96 -2.64
CA SER A 28 -10.45 5.18 -3.67
C SER A 28 -11.50 6.22 -3.27
N LEU A 29 -11.58 6.60 -1.99
CA LEU A 29 -12.51 7.61 -1.47
C LEU A 29 -11.89 9.01 -1.35
N ARG A 30 -10.62 9.17 -1.69
CA ARG A 30 -9.85 10.40 -1.51
C ARG A 30 -9.52 11.07 -2.84
N ASP A 31 -9.02 12.31 -2.77
CA ASP A 31 -8.37 12.93 -3.91
C ASP A 31 -7.20 12.04 -4.39
N PRO A 32 -7.10 11.75 -5.70
CA PRO A 32 -6.11 10.82 -6.23
C PRO A 32 -4.66 11.31 -6.08
N VAL A 33 -4.42 12.62 -6.05
CA VAL A 33 -3.07 13.18 -5.85
C VAL A 33 -2.62 12.98 -4.40
N ASP A 34 -3.50 13.29 -3.45
CA ASP A 34 -3.22 13.07 -2.02
C ASP A 34 -3.03 11.58 -1.70
N ALA A 35 -3.90 10.72 -2.24
CA ALA A 35 -3.83 9.28 -2.03
C ALA A 35 -2.52 8.68 -2.57
N ALA A 36 -2.05 9.15 -3.73
CA ALA A 36 -0.78 8.71 -4.31
C ALA A 36 0.41 9.17 -3.46
N ASN A 37 0.43 10.44 -3.04
CA ASN A 37 1.50 10.97 -2.18
C ASN A 37 1.58 10.22 -0.84
N ASP A 38 0.45 9.95 -0.19
CA ASP A 38 0.41 9.21 1.07
C ASP A 38 0.87 7.76 0.90
N ALA A 39 0.56 7.12 -0.23
CA ALA A 39 1.03 5.78 -0.53
C ALA A 39 2.56 5.74 -0.71
N GLU A 40 3.16 6.77 -1.32
CA GLU A 40 4.62 6.89 -1.45
C GLU A 40 5.29 7.04 -0.08
N VAL A 41 4.78 7.95 0.76
CA VAL A 41 5.27 8.16 2.14
C VAL A 41 5.15 6.86 2.95
N LEU A 42 4.03 6.16 2.84
CA LEU A 42 3.80 4.89 3.52
C LEU A 42 4.80 3.82 3.08
N SER A 43 5.05 3.71 1.77
CA SER A 43 6.02 2.77 1.21
C SER A 43 7.45 3.05 1.69
N ASP A 44 7.88 4.31 1.74
CA ASP A 44 9.19 4.71 2.27
C ASP A 44 9.33 4.29 3.75
N LEU A 45 8.34 4.65 4.57
CA LEU A 45 8.37 4.35 6.01
C LEU A 45 8.39 2.84 6.29
N MET A 46 7.59 2.06 5.58
CA MET A 46 7.58 0.59 5.73
C MET A 46 8.90 -0.02 5.27
N SER A 47 9.47 0.47 4.17
CA SER A 47 10.77 0.00 3.66
C SER A 47 11.89 0.27 4.65
N ARG A 48 11.96 1.48 5.21
CA ARG A 48 12.94 1.86 6.24
C ARG A 48 12.74 1.08 7.53
N ARG A 49 11.49 0.78 7.91
CA ARG A 49 11.19 -0.08 9.06
C ARG A 49 11.66 -1.51 8.83
N CYS A 50 11.40 -2.09 7.65
CA CYS A 50 11.90 -3.41 7.30
C CYS A 50 13.43 -3.46 7.30
N ALA A 51 14.10 -2.47 6.70
CA ALA A 51 15.55 -2.38 6.70
C ALA A 51 16.13 -2.30 8.13
N GLN A 52 15.50 -1.55 9.04
CA GLN A 52 15.92 -1.50 10.44
C GLN A 52 15.72 -2.83 11.16
N LEU A 53 14.60 -3.53 10.93
CA LEU A 53 14.32 -4.81 11.58
C LEU A 53 15.21 -5.95 11.07
N LEU A 54 15.59 -5.92 9.79
CA LEU A 54 16.42 -6.94 9.15
C LEU A 54 17.92 -6.63 9.23
N GLY A 55 18.29 -5.35 9.26
CA GLY A 55 19.67 -4.87 9.35
C GLY A 55 20.14 -4.55 10.77
N GLY A 56 19.24 -4.49 11.75
CA GLY A 56 19.54 -4.23 13.17
C GLY A 56 20.09 -5.43 13.96
N GLY A 57 20.61 -6.45 13.27
CA GLY A 57 21.22 -7.65 13.87
C GLY A 57 22.73 -7.55 14.10
N GLU A 58 23.33 -6.37 13.93
CA GLU A 58 24.74 -6.13 14.23
C GLU A 58 24.87 -4.97 15.22
N GLY A 59 25.16 -5.33 16.47
CA GLY A 59 25.35 -4.45 17.62
C GLY A 59 25.42 -5.27 18.91
#